data_AF-A0A2H0DE65-F1
#
_entry.id   AF-A0A2H0DE65-F1
#
_cell.length_a   1.000
_cell.length_b   1.000
_cell.length_c   1.000
_cell.angle_alpha   90.00
_cell.angle_beta   90.00
_cell.angle_gamma   90.00
#
_symmetry.space_group_name_H-M   'P 1'
#
loop_
_entity.id
_entity.type
_entity.pdbx_description
1 polymer ?
#
loop_
_entity_poly.entity_id
_entity_poly.type
_entity_poly.pdbx_seq_one_letter_code
_entity_poly.pdbx_strand_id
1 'polypeptide(L)'
;MKKNLLSLAVVAALSTGAYATEPATSLTESIQQGISHVSLRYRYENVDQDGFSDNAESSSVRLRLNFETKKYNDFSFFVEADHLAEAWGTDFNSLANGDTQHPVIADPLYTEMNQ
;
A
#
# COMPACT_ATOMS: atom_id res chain seq x y z
N MET A 1 -12.53 22.17 -19.08
CA MET A 1 -12.54 22.15 -17.60
C MET A 1 -11.10 21.94 -17.17
N LYS A 2 -10.54 22.88 -16.42
CA LYS A 2 -9.20 22.77 -15.86
C LYS A 2 -9.29 21.99 -14.54
N LYS A 3 -8.28 21.17 -14.27
CA LYS A 3 -8.13 20.39 -13.03
C LYS A 3 -6.73 20.63 -12.50
N ASN A 4 -6.62 21.12 -11.28
CA ASN A 4 -5.38 21.26 -10.54
C ASN A 4 -5.32 20.12 -9.50
N LEU A 5 -4.19 19.42 -9.44
CA LEU A 5 -3.98 18.27 -8.57
C LEU A 5 -2.76 18.50 -7.69
N LEU A 6 -2.93 18.39 -6.37
CA LEU A 6 -1.84 18.36 -5.42
C LEU A 6 -1.83 16.98 -4.75
N SER A 7 -0.73 16.23 -4.89
CA SER A 7 -0.59 14.91 -4.26
C SER A 7 0.71 14.84 -3.48
N LEU A 8 0.63 14.29 -2.27
CA LEU A 8 1.77 14.04 -1.41
C LEU A 8 1.75 12.59 -0.93
N ALA A 9 2.85 11.87 -1.13
CA ALA A 9 3.02 10.52 -0.61
C ALA A 9 4.27 10.45 0.28
N VAL A 10 4.11 9.92 1.49
CA VAL A 10 5.19 9.66 2.44
C VAL A 10 5.28 8.15 2.65
N VAL A 11 6.48 7.60 2.47
CA VAL A 11 6.74 6.16 2.63
C VAL A 11 7.74 5.94 3.75
N ALA A 12 7.39 5.07 4.69
CA ALA A 12 8.31 4.48 5.66
C ALA A 12 8.47 2.99 5.31
N ALA A 13 9.71 2.54 5.17
CA ALA A 13 10.01 1.15 4.83
C ALA A 13 11.03 0.60 5.82
N LEU A 14 10.72 -0.56 6.39
CA LEU A 14 11.57 -1.31 7.30
C LEU A 14 11.80 -2.68 6.66
N SER A 15 13.05 -2.95 6.31
CA SER A 15 13.51 -4.28 5.89
C SER A 15 14.41 -4.85 6.96
N THR A 16 14.14 -6.07 7.42
CA THR A 16 15.16 -6.81 8.16
C THR A 16 16.17 -7.35 7.13
N GLY A 17 17.43 -6.93 7.27
CA GLY A 17 18.46 -7.20 6.26
C GLY A 17 18.69 -8.69 6.03
N ALA A 18 18.86 -9.05 4.76
CA ALA A 18 19.32 -10.37 4.35
C ALA A 18 20.81 -10.52 4.69
N TYR A 19 21.14 -11.42 5.61
CA TYR A 19 22.52 -11.89 5.71
C TYR A 19 22.72 -12.97 4.63
N ALA A 20 23.71 -12.76 3.76
CA ALA A 20 24.20 -13.81 2.88
C ALA A 20 24.73 -14.95 3.77
N THR A 21 23.94 -15.99 3.92
CA THR A 21 24.28 -17.20 4.67
C THR A 21 23.87 -18.38 3.81
N GLU A 22 24.67 -19.44 3.87
CA GLU A 22 24.45 -20.77 3.28
C GLU A 22 22.98 -21.19 3.24
N PRO A 23 22.51 -21.94 2.22
CA PRO A 23 21.14 -22.46 2.18
C PRO A 23 20.72 -23.05 3.52
N ALA A 24 19.45 -22.90 3.88
CA ALA A 24 18.93 -23.49 5.10
C ALA A 24 19.17 -25.01 5.09
N THR A 25 19.47 -25.58 6.25
CA THR A 25 19.69 -27.03 6.42
C THR A 25 18.38 -27.79 6.68
N SER A 26 17.32 -27.08 7.02
CA SER A 26 15.98 -27.62 7.26
C SER A 26 14.88 -26.65 6.84
N LEU A 27 13.66 -27.17 6.64
CA LEU A 27 12.47 -26.35 6.37
C LEU A 27 12.20 -25.36 7.52
N THR A 28 12.39 -25.78 8.77
CA THR A 28 12.23 -24.91 9.93
C THR A 28 13.22 -23.75 9.88
N GLU A 29 14.48 -24.02 9.55
CA GLU A 29 15.50 -22.96 9.39
C GLU A 29 15.19 -22.03 8.21
N SER A 30 14.66 -22.56 7.11
CA SER A 30 14.25 -21.79 5.93
C SER A 30 13.20 -20.72 6.29
N ILE A 31 12.22 -21.09 7.12
CA ILE A 31 11.19 -20.17 7.60
C ILE A 31 11.77 -19.21 8.65
N GLN A 32 12.53 -19.70 9.62
CA GLN A 32 13.08 -18.87 10.70
C GLN A 32 14.06 -17.81 10.22
N GLN A 33 14.85 -18.12 9.19
CA GLN A 33 15.82 -17.20 8.58
C GLN A 33 15.25 -16.51 7.33
N GLY A 34 13.93 -16.53 7.15
CA GLY A 34 13.26 -15.76 6.12
C GLY A 34 13.43 -14.25 6.31
N ILE A 35 13.26 -13.52 5.22
CA ILE A 35 13.37 -12.05 5.18
C ILE A 35 11.97 -11.47 5.20
N SER A 36 11.76 -10.49 6.07
CA SER A 36 10.50 -9.75 6.16
C SER A 36 10.69 -8.31 5.73
N HIS A 37 9.72 -7.79 4.98
CA HIS A 37 9.63 -6.38 4.65
C HIS A 37 8.31 -5.82 5.14
N VAL A 38 8.37 -4.62 5.72
CA VAL A 38 7.20 -3.84 6.10
C VAL A 38 7.29 -2.48 5.41
N SER A 39 6.28 -2.14 4.64
CA SER A 39 6.14 -0.82 4.04
C SER A 39 4.83 -0.18 4.47
N LEU A 40 4.93 1.05 4.97
CA LEU A 40 3.80 1.91 5.28
C LEU A 40 3.87 3.12 4.35
N ARG A 41 2.78 3.41 3.65
CA ARG A 41 2.64 4.60 2.80
C ARG A 41 1.42 5.40 3.20
N TYR A 42 1.62 6.64 3.57
CA TYR A 42 0.55 7.63 3.67
C TYR A 42 0.47 8.43 2.37
N ARG A 43 -0.74 8.61 1.82
CA ARG A 43 -1.01 9.47 0.67
C ARG A 43 -2.08 10.48 1.02
N TYR A 44 -1.83 11.74 0.68
CA TYR A 44 -2.83 12.80 0.64
C TYR A 44 -3.00 13.28 -0.80
N GLU A 45 -4.24 13.52 -1.20
CA GLU A 45 -4.62 14.03 -2.52
C GLU A 45 -5.65 15.14 -2.37
N ASN A 46 -5.41 16.27 -3.03
CA ASN A 46 -6.33 17.38 -3.15
C ASN A 46 -6.57 17.69 -4.63
N VAL A 47 -7.84 17.78 -5.03
CA VAL A 47 -8.27 18.10 -6.38
C VAL A 47 -9.13 19.35 -6.37
N ASP A 48 -8.69 20.35 -7.12
CA ASP A 48 -9.50 21.51 -7.50
C ASP A 48 -9.87 21.35 -8.98
N GLN A 49 -11.16 21.36 -9.30
CA GLN A 49 -11.64 21.15 -10.66
C GLN A 49 -12.80 22.08 -10.99
N ASP A 50 -12.69 22.76 -12.14
CA ASP A 50 -13.76 23.60 -12.68
C ASP A 50 -15.07 22.82 -12.78
N GLY A 51 -16.17 23.39 -12.27
CA GLY A 51 -17.51 22.82 -12.35
C GLY A 51 -17.99 22.12 -11.09
N PHE A 52 -17.16 22.06 -10.03
CA PHE A 52 -17.58 21.67 -8.69
C PHE A 52 -17.57 22.89 -7.75
N SER A 53 -18.43 22.87 -6.73
CA SER A 53 -18.48 23.94 -5.72
C SER A 53 -17.33 23.87 -4.72
N ASP A 54 -16.84 22.65 -4.48
CA ASP A 54 -15.88 22.34 -3.42
C ASP A 54 -14.75 21.45 -3.95
N ASN A 55 -13.58 21.56 -3.31
CA ASN A 55 -12.40 20.75 -3.64
C ASN A 55 -12.56 19.34 -3.08
N ALA A 56 -12.01 18.34 -3.77
CA ALA A 56 -11.94 16.99 -3.22
C ALA A 56 -10.68 16.81 -2.37
N GLU A 57 -10.84 16.24 -1.18
CA GLU A 57 -9.74 15.86 -0.29
C GLU A 57 -9.82 14.38 0.03
N SER A 58 -8.69 13.68 -0.14
CA SER A 58 -8.58 12.26 0.18
C SER A 58 -7.27 11.99 0.91
N SER A 59 -7.36 11.15 1.94
CA SER A 59 -6.20 10.64 2.65
C SER A 59 -6.29 9.13 2.83
N SER A 60 -5.23 8.41 2.42
CA SER A 60 -5.17 6.96 2.54
C SER A 60 -3.83 6.46 3.10
N VAL A 61 -3.90 5.33 3.81
CA VAL A 61 -2.76 4.61 4.36
C VAL A 61 -2.72 3.21 3.74
N ARG A 62 -1.57 2.87 3.15
CA ARG A 62 -1.27 1.53 2.68
C ARG A 62 -0.26 0.86 3.60
N LEU A 63 -0.61 -0.30 4.13
CA LEU A 63 0.31 -1.24 4.77
C LEU A 63 0.61 -2.39 3.81
N ARG A 64 1.88 -2.73 3.66
CA ARG A 64 2.37 -3.87 2.89
C ARG A 64 3.31 -4.71 3.75
N LEU A 65 3.04 -6.00 3.84
CA LEU A 65 3.84 -6.98 4.57
C LEU A 65 4.32 -8.06 3.59
N ASN A 66 5.63 -8.27 3.51
CA ASN A 66 6.21 -9.30 2.67
C ASN A 66 7.01 -10.26 3.52
N PHE A 67 6.98 -11.53 3.16
CA PHE A 67 7.80 -12.56 3.76
C PHE A 67 8.32 -13.52 2.69
N GLU A 68 9.64 -13.70 2.65
CA GLU A 68 10.31 -14.65 1.78
C GLU A 68 11.12 -15.63 2.63
N THR A 69 10.94 -16.94 2.44
CA THR A 69 11.76 -17.93 3.13
C THR A 69 13.16 -17.99 2.54
N LYS A 70 14.15 -18.33 3.37
CA LYS A 70 15.50 -18.62 2.88
C LYS A 70 15.47 -19.89 2.03
N LYS A 71 16.30 -19.95 0.98
CA LYS A 71 16.36 -21.13 0.11
C LYS A 71 16.69 -22.41 0.89
N TYR A 72 15.90 -23.45 0.64
CA TYR A 72 16.10 -24.82 1.11
C TYR A 72 15.97 -25.77 -0.08
N ASN A 73 17.04 -26.51 -0.40
CA ASN A 73 17.10 -27.40 -1.56
C ASN A 73 16.64 -26.72 -2.87
N ASP A 74 17.10 -25.49 -3.12
CA ASP A 74 16.73 -24.65 -4.26
C ASP A 74 15.27 -24.16 -4.32
N PHE A 75 14.46 -24.44 -3.29
CA PHE A 75 13.10 -23.91 -3.16
C PHE A 75 13.04 -22.73 -2.17
N SER A 76 12.19 -21.76 -2.47
CA SER A 76 11.75 -20.70 -1.54
C SER A 76 10.25 -20.46 -1.70
N PHE A 77 9.65 -19.84 -0.68
CA PHE A 77 8.26 -19.42 -0.67
C PHE A 77 8.18 -17.92 -0.42
N PHE A 78 7.25 -17.25 -1.10
CA PHE A 78 7.00 -15.83 -0.95
C PHE A 78 5.51 -15.60 -0.68
N VAL A 79 5.20 -14.64 0.17
CA VAL A 79 3.86 -14.11 0.36
C VAL A 79 3.93 -12.62 0.61
N GLU A 80 3.00 -11.88 0.02
CA GLU A 80 2.79 -10.46 0.28
C GLU A 80 1.33 -10.21 0.64
N ALA A 81 1.09 -9.37 1.64
CA ALA A 81 -0.23 -8.93 2.06
C ALA A 81 -0.29 -7.41 2.05
N ASP A 82 -1.27 -6.86 1.34
CA ASP A 82 -1.53 -5.44 1.22
C ASP A 82 -2.86 -5.07 1.85
N HIS A 83 -2.89 -3.92 2.52
CA HIS A 83 -4.09 -3.29 3.02
C HIS A 83 -4.07 -1.80 2.73
N LEU A 84 -5.10 -1.28 2.08
CA LEU A 84 -5.31 0.14 1.83
C LEU A 84 -6.60 0.60 2.52
N ALA A 85 -6.47 1.59 3.39
CA ALA A 85 -7.57 2.17 4.14
C ALA A 85 -7.59 3.70 4.02
N GLU A 86 -8.76 4.30 4.21
CA GLU A 86 -8.89 5.74 4.42
C GLU A 86 -8.32 6.12 5.79
N ALA A 87 -7.68 7.28 5.85
CA ALA A 87 -7.12 7.82 7.08
C ALA A 87 -8.03 8.89 7.70
N TRP A 88 -8.23 10.02 7.00
CA TRP A 88 -9.00 11.19 7.47
C TRP A 88 -9.29 12.18 6.34
N GLY A 89 -10.37 12.97 6.45
CA GLY A 89 -10.75 13.96 5.43
C GLY A 89 -11.19 13.28 4.14
N THR A 90 -12.49 12.98 4.04
CA THR A 90 -13.06 12.09 3.01
C THR A 90 -14.15 12.79 2.21
N ASP A 91 -13.92 14.03 1.83
CA ASP A 91 -14.84 14.82 1.01
C ASP A 91 -14.41 14.67 -0.45
N PHE A 92 -14.81 13.55 -1.08
CA PHE A 92 -14.50 13.27 -2.48
C PHE A 92 -15.50 12.30 -3.09
N ASN A 93 -15.60 12.30 -4.42
CA ASN A 93 -16.39 11.31 -5.14
C ASN A 93 -15.56 10.05 -5.42
N SER A 94 -15.86 8.94 -4.73
CA SER A 94 -15.20 7.64 -4.91
C SER A 94 -15.82 6.79 -6.03
N LEU A 95 -16.83 7.32 -6.72
CA LEU A 95 -17.75 6.61 -7.63
C LEU A 95 -18.64 5.55 -6.96
N ALA A 96 -18.36 5.21 -5.71
CA ALA A 96 -19.09 4.21 -4.93
C ALA A 96 -19.86 4.81 -3.73
N ASN A 97 -19.52 6.02 -3.29
CA ASN A 97 -20.15 6.68 -2.14
C ASN A 97 -21.37 7.56 -2.49
N GLY A 98 -21.67 7.74 -3.78
CA GLY A 98 -22.81 8.54 -4.24
C GLY A 98 -22.61 10.06 -4.13
N ASP A 99 -21.39 10.51 -3.85
CA ASP A 99 -21.05 11.94 -3.87
C ASP A 99 -21.02 12.44 -5.31
N THR A 100 -21.72 13.54 -5.61
CA THR A 100 -21.70 14.20 -6.91
C THR A 100 -21.28 15.67 -6.82
N GLN A 101 -20.94 16.13 -5.62
CA GLN A 101 -20.62 17.52 -5.31
C GLN A 101 -19.12 17.78 -5.35
N HIS A 102 -18.31 16.73 -5.18
CA HIS A 102 -16.86 16.82 -5.23
C HIS A 102 -16.25 16.20 -6.50
N PRO A 103 -15.04 16.65 -6.90
CA PRO A 103 -14.23 15.97 -7.89
C PRO A 103 -13.98 14.49 -7.57
N VAL A 104 -13.77 13.69 -8.62
CA VAL A 104 -13.53 12.25 -8.48
C VAL A 104 -12.11 11.96 -8.03
N ILE A 105 -11.99 11.21 -6.93
CA ILE A 105 -10.78 10.53 -6.48
C ILE A 105 -11.11 9.04 -6.36
N ALA A 106 -10.78 8.27 -7.39
CA ALA A 106 -11.08 6.84 -7.45
C ALA A 106 -9.97 6.05 -6.73
N ASP A 107 -10.04 5.98 -5.39
CA ASP A 107 -9.15 5.16 -4.57
C ASP A 107 -9.93 4.04 -3.87
N PRO A 108 -10.12 2.88 -4.51
CA PRO A 108 -10.85 1.77 -3.90
C PRO A 108 -10.06 1.20 -2.74
N LEU A 109 -10.70 1.06 -1.58
CA LEU A 109 -10.12 0.39 -0.41
C LEU A 109 -10.03 -1.11 -0.66
N TYR A 110 -8.94 -1.73 -0.23
CA TYR A 110 -8.71 -3.14 -0.49
C TYR A 110 -7.87 -3.83 0.58
N THR A 111 -8.03 -5.16 0.64
CA THR A 111 -7.12 -6.08 1.33
C THR A 111 -6.84 -7.23 0.37
N GLU A 112 -5.57 -7.42 0.03
CA GLU A 112 -5.16 -8.35 -1.01
C GLU A 112 -3.98 -9.21 -0.53
N MET A 113 -3.93 -10.44 -1.05
CA MET A 113 -2.81 -11.36 -0.85
C MET A 113 -2.20 -11.72 -2.20
N ASN A 114 -0.87 -11.67 -2.27
CA ASN A 114 -0.06 -11.96 -3.44
C ASN A 114 0.92 -13.11 -3.14
N GLN A 115 1.29 -13.84 -4.18
CA GLN A 115 2.19 -15.01 -4.13
C GLN A 115 3.31 -14.89 -5.16
#